data_AF-A0A378UBF2-F1
#
_entry.id   AF-A0A378UBF2-F1
#
_cell.length_a   1.000
_cell.length_b   1.000
_cell.length_c   1.000
_cell.angle_alpha   90.00
_cell.angle_beta   90.00
_cell.angle_gamma   90.00
#
_symmetry.space_group_name_H-M   'P 1'
#
loop_
_entity.id
_entity.type
_entity.pdbx_description
1 polymer ?
#
loop_
_entity_poly.entity_id
_entity_poly.type
_entity_poly.pdbx_seq_one_letter_code
_entity_poly.pdbx_strand_id
1 'polypeptide(L)'
;MIMVGPGTGVAPFRGFLQERRMLGHRGRNWLFFGDQHRSENFYYRDELEDMAADGFLSRLDLAFSRDQAARVYVQHKMLEHGAQVWRWLDDGAHFYVCGDAGRMAKDVDATLTTILRTHGGMSEDTAHDYKRELVAQKRYVRDVY
;
A
#
# COMPACT_ATOMS: atom_id res chain seq x y z
N MET A 1 -5.97 -5.10 -5.68
CA MET A 1 -5.75 -4.73 -4.27
C MET A 1 -4.52 -3.86 -4.16
N ILE A 2 -4.57 -2.88 -3.26
CA ILE A 2 -3.44 -2.03 -2.85
C ILE A 2 -3.13 -2.41 -1.41
N MET A 3 -1.87 -2.73 -1.13
CA MET A 3 -1.40 -3.19 0.18
C MET A 3 -0.27 -2.28 0.62
N VAL A 4 -0.34 -1.76 1.85
CA VAL A 4 0.67 -0.89 2.45
C VAL A 4 1.15 -1.54 3.74
N GLY A 5 2.37 -2.09 3.71
CA GLY A 5 2.89 -2.89 4.81
C GLY A 5 4.40 -2.75 4.97
N PRO A 6 4.88 -1.64 5.57
CA PRO A 6 6.29 -1.53 5.92
C PRO A 6 6.68 -2.43 7.08
N GLY A 7 7.95 -2.85 7.12
CA GLY A 7 8.51 -3.71 8.13
C GLY A 7 7.73 -5.03 8.27
N THR A 8 7.47 -5.44 9.51
CA THR A 8 6.70 -6.65 9.82
C THR A 8 5.24 -6.56 9.35
N GLY A 9 4.74 -5.38 8.99
CA GLY A 9 3.42 -5.19 8.39
C GLY A 9 3.23 -5.87 7.03
N VAL A 10 4.31 -6.35 6.39
CA VAL A 10 4.22 -7.13 5.14
C VAL A 10 3.65 -8.54 5.34
N ALA A 11 3.69 -9.07 6.57
CA ALA A 11 3.34 -10.46 6.89
C ALA A 11 1.97 -10.91 6.34
N PRO A 12 0.83 -10.21 6.58
CA PRO A 12 -0.45 -10.63 6.03
C PRO A 12 -0.50 -10.56 4.50
N PHE A 13 0.22 -9.63 3.89
CA PHE A 13 0.22 -9.44 2.44
C PHE A 13 0.94 -10.54 1.68
N ARG A 14 1.98 -11.12 2.29
CA ARG A 14 2.56 -12.37 1.80
C ARG A 14 1.51 -13.48 1.72
N GLY A 15 0.74 -13.67 2.79
CA GLY A 15 -0.37 -14.64 2.83
C GLY A 15 -1.44 -14.36 1.77
N PHE A 16 -1.89 -13.11 1.64
CA PHE A 16 -2.87 -12.72 0.62
C PHE A 16 -2.39 -13.03 -0.81
N LEU A 17 -1.12 -12.74 -1.10
CA LEU A 17 -0.54 -13.00 -2.41
C LEU A 17 -0.45 -14.50 -2.70
N GLN A 18 0.03 -15.29 -1.74
CA GLN A 18 0.09 -16.75 -1.86
C GLN A 18 -1.29 -17.36 -2.07
N GLU A 19 -2.28 -16.98 -1.27
CA GLU A 19 -3.66 -17.46 -1.39
C GLU A 19 -4.25 -17.10 -2.76
N ARG A 20 -4.13 -15.84 -3.19
CA ARG A 20 -4.63 -15.40 -4.50
C ARG A 20 -3.95 -16.15 -5.66
N ARG A 21 -2.65 -16.44 -5.54
CA ARG A 21 -1.90 -17.19 -6.55
C ARG A 21 -2.40 -18.63 -6.61
N MET A 22 -2.56 -19.27 -5.45
CA MET A 22 -3.08 -20.63 -5.33
C MET A 22 -4.51 -20.76 -5.89
N LEU A 23 -5.37 -19.78 -5.62
CA LEU A 23 -6.75 -19.74 -6.12
C LEU A 23 -6.86 -19.27 -7.59
N GLY A 24 -5.75 -18.94 -8.25
CA GLY A 24 -5.74 -18.50 -9.65
C GLY A 24 -6.38 -17.13 -9.90
N HIS A 25 -6.44 -16.27 -8.88
CA HIS A 25 -7.02 -14.93 -9.00
C HIS A 25 -6.18 -14.04 -9.92
N ARG A 26 -6.82 -13.38 -10.88
CA ARG A 26 -6.17 -12.53 -11.91
C ARG A 26 -6.27 -11.02 -11.66
N GLY A 27 -6.98 -10.61 -10.59
CA GLY A 27 -7.11 -9.19 -10.26
C GLY A 27 -5.77 -8.59 -9.84
N ARG A 28 -5.50 -7.36 -10.30
CA ARG A 28 -4.21 -6.65 -10.09
C ARG A 28 -3.84 -6.54 -8.61
N ASN A 29 -2.54 -6.70 -8.31
CA ASN A 29 -1.99 -6.63 -6.96
C ASN A 29 -0.88 -5.58 -6.90
N TRP A 30 -0.90 -4.73 -5.89
CA TRP A 30 0.12 -3.70 -5.68
C TRP A 30 0.53 -3.67 -4.22
N LEU A 31 1.83 -3.83 -3.97
CA LEU A 31 2.44 -3.73 -2.66
C LEU A 31 3.32 -2.48 -2.55
N PHE A 32 3.06 -1.67 -1.53
CA PHE A 32 4.00 -0.68 -1.00
C PHE A 32 4.70 -1.30 0.22
N PHE A 33 6.00 -1.53 0.08
CA PHE A 33 6.86 -2.05 1.15
C PHE A 33 7.92 -1.02 1.52
N GLY A 34 8.35 -1.02 2.78
CA GLY A 34 9.46 -0.19 3.20
C GLY A 34 10.05 -0.62 4.53
N ASP A 35 11.35 -0.35 4.71
CA ASP A 35 12.07 -0.59 5.96
C ASP A 35 13.31 0.31 6.02
N GLN A 36 14.34 -0.02 6.79
CA GLN A 36 15.55 0.77 6.97
C GLN A 36 16.47 0.66 5.75
N HIS A 37 16.98 -0.54 5.48
CA HIS A 37 17.96 -0.81 4.42
C HIS A 37 17.51 -1.92 3.47
N ARG A 38 17.72 -1.74 2.16
CA ARG A 38 17.39 -2.79 1.17
C ARG A 38 18.20 -4.07 1.37
N SER A 39 19.48 -3.93 1.72
CA SER A 39 20.41 -5.05 1.86
C SER A 39 20.10 -5.95 3.07
N GLU A 40 19.43 -5.41 4.09
CA GLU A 40 19.25 -6.10 5.37
C GLU A 40 17.78 -6.37 5.71
N ASN A 41 16.89 -5.47 5.31
CA ASN A 41 15.52 -5.45 5.82
C ASN A 41 14.46 -5.63 4.73
N PHE A 42 14.86 -6.06 3.52
CA PHE A 42 13.89 -6.40 2.48
C PHE A 42 13.33 -7.80 2.70
N TYR A 43 12.35 -7.91 3.61
CA TYR A 43 11.72 -9.19 3.93
C TYR A 43 11.07 -9.82 2.70
N TYR A 44 11.27 -11.14 2.54
CA TYR A 44 10.73 -11.93 1.42
C TYR A 44 11.14 -11.40 0.04
N ARG A 45 12.30 -10.74 -0.05
CA ARG A 45 12.80 -10.12 -1.28
C ARG A 45 12.64 -11.00 -2.51
N ASP A 46 13.22 -12.19 -2.51
CA ASP A 46 13.23 -13.05 -3.70
C ASP A 46 11.80 -13.40 -4.14
N GLU A 47 10.93 -13.74 -3.19
CA GLU A 47 9.51 -14.06 -3.46
C GLU A 47 8.75 -12.85 -4.05
N LEU A 48 8.97 -11.64 -3.51
CA LEU A 48 8.31 -10.42 -4.00
C LEU A 48 8.87 -9.95 -5.34
N GLU A 49 10.19 -10.06 -5.55
CA GLU A 49 10.85 -9.73 -6.82
C GLU A 49 10.42 -10.73 -7.92
N ASP A 50 10.29 -12.02 -7.61
CA ASP A 50 9.79 -13.05 -8.54
C ASP A 50 8.32 -12.80 -8.93
N MET A 51 7.45 -12.52 -7.95
CA MET A 51 6.05 -12.17 -8.22
C MET A 51 5.94 -10.87 -9.04
N ALA A 52 6.86 -9.92 -8.88
CA ALA A 52 6.88 -8.73 -9.71
C ALA A 52 7.37 -9.04 -11.14
N ALA A 53 8.39 -9.89 -11.28
CA ALA A 53 8.95 -10.29 -12.56
C ALA A 53 7.96 -11.07 -13.44
N ASP A 54 7.13 -11.93 -12.83
CA ASP A 54 6.09 -12.67 -13.55
C ASP A 54 4.75 -11.92 -13.70
N GLY A 55 4.67 -10.69 -13.15
CA GLY A 55 3.51 -9.80 -13.26
C GLY A 55 2.36 -10.11 -12.29
N PHE A 56 2.48 -11.12 -11.43
CA PHE A 56 1.48 -11.40 -10.40
C PHE A 56 1.34 -10.25 -9.40
N LEU A 57 2.46 -9.71 -8.95
CA LEU A 57 2.53 -8.35 -8.41
C LEU A 57 2.61 -7.38 -9.58
N SER A 58 1.47 -6.81 -9.95
CA SER A 58 1.40 -5.83 -11.02
C SER A 58 2.25 -4.59 -10.74
N ARG A 59 2.47 -4.26 -9.45
CA ARG A 59 3.38 -3.21 -8.99
C ARG A 59 3.97 -3.54 -7.62
N LEU A 60 5.24 -3.19 -7.43
CA LEU A 60 5.97 -3.29 -6.18
C LEU A 60 6.75 -2.00 -5.97
N ASP A 61 6.37 -1.20 -4.97
CA ASP A 61 7.01 0.07 -4.66
C ASP A 61 7.73 -0.01 -3.31
N LEU A 62 9.01 0.35 -3.34
CA LEU A 62 9.94 0.14 -2.22
C LEU A 62 10.39 1.46 -1.62
N ALA A 63 10.38 1.55 -0.29
CA ALA A 63 10.82 2.71 0.48
C ALA A 63 11.85 2.31 1.55
N PHE A 64 13.14 2.54 1.29
CA PHE A 64 14.20 2.29 2.26
C PHE A 64 14.64 3.60 2.91
N SER A 65 14.34 3.75 4.19
CA SER A 65 14.45 5.03 4.89
C SER A 65 15.88 5.48 5.18
N ARG A 66 16.88 4.59 5.03
CA ARG A 66 18.28 4.84 5.39
C ARG A 66 19.29 4.56 4.27
N ASP A 67 18.83 4.22 3.06
CA ASP A 67 19.71 3.99 1.90
C ASP A 67 20.18 5.29 1.22
N GLN A 68 19.62 6.42 1.63
CA GLN A 68 20.00 7.75 1.15
C GLN A 68 19.83 8.80 2.26
N ALA A 69 20.37 10.01 2.04
CA ALA A 69 20.35 11.08 3.03
C ALA A 69 18.92 11.55 3.40
N ALA A 70 18.03 11.61 2.41
CA ALA A 70 16.62 11.94 2.64
C ALA A 70 15.82 10.69 3.04
N ARG A 71 15.03 10.77 4.11
CA ARG A 71 14.21 9.64 4.55
C ARG A 71 13.06 9.40 3.57
N VAL A 72 12.98 8.19 3.04
CA VAL A 72 11.89 7.75 2.16
C VAL A 72 11.04 6.71 2.89
N TYR A 73 9.74 6.93 2.95
CA TYR A 73 8.74 6.06 3.57
C TYR A 73 7.64 5.70 2.58
N VAL A 74 6.80 4.71 2.92
CA VAL A 74 5.73 4.21 2.03
C VAL A 74 4.74 5.32 1.64
N GLN A 75 4.44 6.25 2.54
CA GLN A 75 3.58 7.40 2.22
C GLN A 75 4.18 8.33 1.15
N HIS A 76 5.50 8.46 1.10
CA HIS A 76 6.15 9.23 0.03
C HIS A 76 5.98 8.54 -1.32
N LYS A 77 6.10 7.21 -1.35
CA LYS A 77 5.83 6.40 -2.55
C LYS A 77 4.37 6.41 -2.98
N MET A 78 3.44 6.43 -2.01
CA MET A 78 2.02 6.61 -2.32
C MET A 78 1.76 7.96 -2.98
N LEU A 79 2.36 9.06 -2.49
CA LEU A 79 2.22 10.38 -3.11
C LEU A 79 2.82 10.43 -4.52
N GLU A 80 4.02 9.85 -4.71
CA GLU A 80 4.68 9.73 -6.02
C GLU A 80 3.76 9.06 -7.06
N HIS A 81 2.94 8.11 -6.62
CA HIS A 81 2.00 7.38 -7.48
C HIS A 81 0.53 7.74 -7.24
N GLY A 82 0.26 8.93 -6.70
CA GLY A 82 -1.08 9.34 -6.26
C GLY A 82 -2.17 9.18 -7.32
N ALA A 83 -1.90 9.59 -8.56
CA ALA A 83 -2.86 9.45 -9.67
C ALA A 83 -3.25 7.98 -9.93
N GLN A 84 -2.28 7.07 -9.83
CA GLN A 84 -2.49 5.64 -10.05
C GLN A 84 -3.17 4.97 -8.85
N VAL A 85 -2.83 5.39 -7.62
CA VAL A 85 -3.53 4.98 -6.39
C VAL A 85 -5.00 5.37 -6.48
N TRP A 86 -5.30 6.63 -6.82
CA TRP A 86 -6.66 7.11 -7.05
C TRP A 86 -7.39 6.28 -8.11
N ARG A 87 -6.80 6.12 -9.29
CA ARG A 87 -7.42 5.33 -10.38
C ARG A 87 -7.76 3.91 -9.94
N TRP A 88 -6.88 3.25 -9.18
CA TRP A 88 -7.18 1.89 -8.70
C TRP A 88 -8.32 1.87 -7.68
N LEU A 89 -8.40 2.87 -6.80
CA LEU A 89 -9.53 3.02 -5.86
C LEU A 89 -10.84 3.26 -6.59
N ASP A 90 -10.82 4.13 -7.62
CA ASP A 90 -11.97 4.41 -8.48
C ASP A 90 -12.41 3.16 -9.27
N ASP A 91 -11.44 2.36 -9.74
CA ASP A 91 -11.64 1.05 -10.38
C ASP A 91 -12.13 -0.06 -9.40
N GLY A 92 -12.45 0.26 -8.14
CA GLY A 92 -12.98 -0.72 -7.19
C GLY A 92 -11.95 -1.45 -6.33
N ALA A 93 -10.67 -1.01 -6.31
CA ALA A 93 -9.65 -1.69 -5.50
C ALA A 93 -9.99 -1.65 -4.00
N HIS A 94 -9.55 -2.70 -3.31
CA HIS A 94 -9.46 -2.75 -1.86
C HIS A 94 -8.07 -2.25 -1.43
N PHE A 95 -8.03 -1.45 -0.37
CA PHE A 95 -6.87 -0.79 0.21
C PHE A 95 -6.64 -1.34 1.63
N TYR A 96 -5.48 -1.93 1.84
CA TYR A 96 -5.12 -2.58 3.10
C TYR A 96 -3.88 -1.92 3.70
N VAL A 97 -3.90 -1.70 5.02
CA VAL A 97 -2.77 -1.14 5.77
C VAL A 97 -2.45 -2.06 6.94
N CYS A 98 -1.18 -2.43 7.09
CA CYS A 98 -0.71 -3.22 8.23
C CYS A 98 0.64 -2.71 8.75
N GLY A 99 0.82 -2.71 10.08
CA GLY A 99 2.06 -2.30 10.75
C GLY A 99 1.82 -1.31 11.90
N ASP A 100 2.79 -0.43 12.15
CA ASP A 100 2.79 0.52 13.27
C ASP A 100 1.55 1.44 13.32
N ALA A 101 0.78 1.34 14.41
CA ALA A 101 -0.40 2.18 14.65
C ALA A 101 -0.04 3.61 15.10
N GLY A 102 1.14 3.79 15.70
CA GLY A 102 1.52 5.05 16.36
C GLY A 102 1.75 6.20 15.39
N ARG A 103 2.48 5.93 14.29
CA ARG A 103 2.91 6.89 13.28
C ARG A 103 2.52 6.47 11.87
N MET A 104 2.91 5.27 11.45
CA MET A 104 2.79 4.83 10.06
C MET A 104 1.34 4.85 9.56
N ALA A 105 0.42 4.27 10.34
CA ALA A 105 -0.99 4.23 9.98
C ALA A 105 -1.62 5.63 9.81
N LYS A 106 -1.19 6.62 10.60
CA LYS A 106 -1.67 8.01 10.53
C LYS A 106 -1.12 8.70 9.30
N ASP A 107 0.17 8.54 9.01
CA ASP A 107 0.81 9.15 7.84
C ASP A 107 0.24 8.59 6.53
N VAL A 108 -0.03 7.28 6.49
CA VAL A 108 -0.69 6.62 5.35
C VAL A 108 -2.12 7.12 5.17
N ASP A 109 -2.90 7.26 6.25
CA ASP A 109 -4.27 7.76 6.18
C ASP A 109 -4.35 9.23 5.75
N ALA A 110 -3.47 10.08 6.27
CA ALA A 110 -3.35 11.48 5.85
C ALA A 110 -2.92 11.59 4.38
N THR A 111 -1.99 10.74 3.96
CA THR A 111 -1.53 10.68 2.57
C THR A 111 -2.64 10.23 1.63
N LEU A 112 -3.43 9.25 2.02
CA LEU A 112 -4.61 8.83 1.27
C LEU A 112 -5.59 10.01 1.11
N THR A 113 -5.85 10.79 2.16
CA THR A 113 -6.66 12.02 2.05
C THR A 113 -6.08 12.99 1.02
N THR A 114 -4.77 13.25 1.05
CA THR A 114 -4.12 14.12 0.05
C THR A 114 -4.32 13.60 -1.36
N ILE A 115 -4.14 12.29 -1.59
CA ILE A 115 -4.34 11.67 -2.91
C ILE A 115 -5.77 11.84 -3.39
N LEU A 116 -6.77 11.60 -2.53
CA LEU A 116 -8.19 11.75 -2.87
C LEU A 116 -8.53 13.21 -3.25
N ARG A 117 -7.97 14.17 -2.52
CA ARG A 117 -8.16 15.59 -2.82
C ARG A 117 -7.52 15.99 -4.15
N THR A 118 -6.24 15.63 -4.34
CA THR A 118 -5.46 16.04 -5.50
C THR A 118 -5.90 15.34 -6.79
N HIS A 119 -6.17 14.04 -6.74
CA HIS A 119 -6.44 13.24 -7.94
C HIS A 119 -7.91 12.88 -8.13
N GLY A 120 -8.69 12.83 -7.05
CA GLY A 120 -10.15 12.66 -7.10
C GLY A 120 -10.93 13.97 -7.16
N GLY A 121 -10.27 15.13 -7.05
CA GLY A 121 -10.93 16.44 -7.07
C GLY A 121 -11.84 16.68 -5.86
N MET A 122 -11.62 15.96 -4.77
CA MET A 122 -12.47 16.00 -3.58
C MET A 122 -12.09 17.16 -2.65
N SER A 123 -13.09 17.73 -1.96
CA SER A 123 -12.82 18.54 -0.77
C SER A 123 -12.30 17.66 0.37
N GLU A 124 -11.87 18.27 1.47
CA GLU A 124 -11.43 17.53 2.66
C GLU A 124 -12.58 16.69 3.26
N ASP A 125 -13.76 17.28 3.43
CA ASP A 125 -14.95 16.59 3.93
C ASP A 125 -15.37 15.44 3.02
N THR A 126 -15.38 15.66 1.69
CA THR A 126 -15.73 14.62 0.72
C THR A 126 -14.70 13.49 0.71
N ALA A 127 -13.41 13.79 0.88
CA ALA A 127 -12.38 12.76 1.00
C ALA A 127 -12.55 11.94 2.29
N HIS A 128 -12.95 12.58 3.40
CA HIS A 128 -13.25 11.88 4.64
C HIS A 128 -14.46 10.95 4.51
N ASP A 129 -15.57 11.43 3.92
CA ASP A 129 -16.76 10.62 3.68
C ASP A 129 -16.48 9.47 2.70
N TYR A 130 -15.68 9.71 1.66
CA TYR A 130 -15.25 8.65 0.74
C TYR A 130 -14.49 7.53 1.47
N LYS A 131 -13.55 7.88 2.36
CA LYS A 131 -12.83 6.87 3.17
C LYS A 131 -13.78 6.12 4.11
N ARG A 132 -14.75 6.80 4.72
CA ARG A 132 -15.76 6.15 5.57
C ARG A 132 -16.60 5.15 4.78
N GLU A 133 -16.97 5.48 3.55
CA GLU A 133 -17.68 4.57 2.67
C GLU A 133 -16.83 3.35 2.29
N LEU A 134 -15.54 3.55 1.97
CA LEU A 134 -14.62 2.43 1.74
C LEU A 134 -14.52 1.50 2.96
N VAL A 135 -14.51 2.05 4.18
CA VAL A 135 -14.52 1.24 5.42
C VAL A 135 -15.84 0.47 5.54
N ALA A 136 -16.99 1.12 5.32
CA ALA A 136 -18.31 0.48 5.37
C ALA A 136 -18.43 -0.67 4.35
N GLN A 137 -17.84 -0.49 3.15
CA GLN A 137 -17.77 -1.50 2.09
C GLN A 137 -16.69 -2.57 2.31
N LYS A 138 -15.94 -2.53 3.43
CA LYS A 138 -14.78 -3.39 3.70
C LYS A 138 -13.68 -3.31 2.63
N ARG A 139 -13.63 -2.20 1.91
CA ARG A 139 -12.62 -1.87 0.89
C ARG A 139 -11.47 -1.05 1.44
N TYR A 140 -11.58 -0.47 2.64
CA TYR A 140 -10.44 0.06 3.38
C TYR A 140 -10.34 -0.65 4.72
N VAL A 141 -9.30 -1.47 4.89
CA VAL A 141 -9.09 -2.32 6.07
C VAL A 141 -7.72 -2.03 6.67
N ARG A 142 -7.66 -1.94 8.00
CA ARG A 142 -6.43 -1.67 8.75
C ARG A 142 -6.25 -2.75 9.80
N ASP A 143 -5.06 -3.33 9.86
CA ASP A 143 -4.61 -4.24 10.91
C ASP A 143 -3.30 -3.71 11.50
N VAL A 144 -3.43 -2.82 12.48
CA VAL A 144 -2.34 -2.00 13.00
C VAL A 144 -2.18 -2.21 14.50
N TYR A 145 -0.93 -2.24 14.97
CA TYR A 145 -0.55 -2.55 16.35
C TYR A 145 0.53 -1.61 16.89
#